data_AF-A0A1H1ABB9-F1
#
_entry.id   AF-A0A1H1ABB9-F1
#
_cell.length_a   1.000
_cell.length_b   1.000
_cell.length_c   1.000
_cell.angle_alpha   90.00
_cell.angle_beta   90.00
_cell.angle_gamma   90.00
#
_symmetry.space_group_name_H-M   'P 1'
#
loop_
_entity.id
_entity.type
_entity.pdbx_description
1 polymer ?
#
loop_
_entity_poly.entity_id
_entity_poly.type
_entity_poly.pdbx_seq_one_letter_code
_entity_poly.pdbx_strand_id
1 'polypeptide(L)'
;MTLPSLVLNRSFIGDFTKAPAPCFALGFVEVEGRRTGFLAMRPDRVIPPAALADGIGFGHRLSEIQDHTLCQFVFNIYGFGQYSTLVNPANLMVRHVLEVMLERKDYFFLIVSSDNSVSVFRSNLGEIDLAGLRENLPVMKSATTSELAYERGVRAFLRSPEPPSVHLNWVCRDNPEYVNVNEDPLVLTSA
;
A
#
# COMPACT_ATOMS: atom_id res chain seq x y z
N MET A 1 6.66 13.26 -18.67
CA MET A 1 7.79 13.23 -17.73
C MET A 1 8.23 11.79 -17.60
N THR A 2 9.52 11.51 -17.68
CA THR A 2 10.06 10.16 -17.44
C THR A 2 10.02 9.86 -15.94
N LEU A 3 9.66 8.64 -15.56
CA LEU A 3 9.71 8.23 -14.16
C LEU A 3 11.19 8.19 -13.73
N PRO A 4 11.57 8.83 -12.59
CA PRO A 4 12.92 8.71 -12.07
C PRO A 4 13.22 7.26 -11.72
N SER A 5 14.51 6.91 -11.64
CA SER A 5 14.93 5.58 -11.21
C SER A 5 14.42 5.31 -9.79
N LEU A 6 13.72 4.19 -9.62
CA LEU A 6 13.21 3.73 -8.33
C LEU A 6 14.01 2.53 -7.86
N VAL A 7 14.53 2.57 -6.64
CA VAL A 7 15.23 1.45 -6.02
C VAL A 7 14.32 0.83 -4.96
N LEU A 8 14.00 -0.44 -5.15
CA LEU A 8 13.15 -1.25 -4.26
C LEU A 8 13.96 -2.45 -3.77
N ASN A 9 13.47 -3.13 -2.73
CA ASN A 9 14.04 -4.41 -2.34
C ASN A 9 13.59 -5.52 -3.33
N ARG A 10 14.54 -6.22 -3.96
CA ARG A 10 14.29 -7.23 -4.99
C ARG A 10 13.56 -8.44 -4.43
N SER A 11 13.97 -8.96 -3.27
CA SER A 11 13.29 -10.06 -2.61
C SER A 11 11.83 -9.72 -2.27
N PHE A 12 11.57 -8.50 -1.77
CA PHE A 12 10.21 -8.01 -1.56
C PHE A 12 9.39 -8.06 -2.85
N ILE A 13 9.91 -7.50 -3.95
CA ILE A 13 9.18 -7.46 -5.23
C ILE A 13 9.00 -8.87 -5.80
N GLY A 14 10.01 -9.73 -5.65
CA GLY A 14 9.95 -11.14 -6.05
C GLY A 14 8.87 -11.92 -5.32
N ASP A 15 8.72 -11.73 -4.01
CA ASP A 15 7.70 -12.42 -3.23
C ASP A 15 6.31 -11.80 -3.43
N PHE A 16 6.22 -10.48 -3.57
CA PHE A 16 4.98 -9.78 -3.90
C PHE A 16 4.39 -10.24 -5.25
N THR A 17 5.22 -10.36 -6.29
CA THR A 17 4.79 -10.81 -7.64
C THR A 17 4.39 -12.28 -7.69
N LYS A 18 4.87 -13.10 -6.75
CA LYS A 18 4.46 -14.52 -6.60
C LYS A 18 3.22 -14.70 -5.74
N ALA A 19 2.90 -13.74 -4.88
CA ALA A 19 1.74 -13.81 -4.01
C ALA A 19 0.42 -13.90 -4.81
N PRO A 20 -0.57 -14.69 -4.37
CA PRO A 20 -1.86 -14.81 -5.05
C PRO A 20 -2.56 -13.45 -5.17
N ALA A 21 -2.97 -13.08 -6.38
CA ALA A 21 -3.84 -11.92 -6.61
C ALA A 21 -5.30 -12.25 -6.20
N PRO A 22 -6.11 -11.27 -5.75
CA PRO A 22 -5.75 -9.88 -5.53
C PRO A 22 -4.97 -9.68 -4.22
N CYS A 23 -3.84 -8.96 -4.27
CA CYS A 23 -3.02 -8.69 -3.09
C CYS A 23 -2.47 -7.27 -3.03
N PHE A 24 -2.06 -6.89 -1.82
CA PHE A 24 -1.51 -5.59 -1.49
C PHE A 24 -0.24 -5.74 -0.66
N ALA A 25 0.70 -4.84 -0.85
CA ALA A 25 1.86 -4.71 0.01
C ALA A 25 2.26 -3.23 0.14
N LEU A 26 3.06 -2.92 1.16
CA LEU A 26 3.66 -1.60 1.32
C LEU A 26 5.11 -1.76 1.77
N GLY A 27 5.93 -0.77 1.47
CA GLY A 27 7.36 -0.83 1.77
C GLY A 27 8.07 0.48 1.49
N PHE A 28 9.39 0.42 1.36
CA PHE A 28 10.22 1.57 1.05
C PHE A 28 10.73 1.55 -0.39
N VAL A 29 10.78 2.73 -0.98
CA VAL A 29 11.40 3.00 -2.26
C VAL A 29 12.39 4.13 -2.09
N GLU A 30 13.55 4.01 -2.72
CA GLU A 30 14.49 5.13 -2.84
C GLU A 30 14.38 5.73 -4.24
N VAL A 31 14.27 7.06 -4.28
CA VAL A 31 14.25 7.85 -5.50
C VAL A 31 15.24 9.00 -5.31
N GLU A 32 16.18 9.17 -6.23
CA GLU A 32 17.16 10.28 -6.19
C GLU A 32 17.92 10.38 -4.84
N GLY A 33 18.29 9.23 -4.26
CA GLY A 33 18.98 9.16 -2.97
C GLY A 33 18.10 9.47 -1.75
N ARG A 34 16.78 9.57 -1.94
CA ARG A 34 15.80 9.83 -0.88
C ARG A 34 14.86 8.66 -0.72
N ARG A 35 14.86 8.08 0.47
CA ARG A 35 13.89 7.04 0.86
C ARG A 35 12.52 7.66 1.12
N THR A 36 11.49 7.09 0.50
CA THR A 36 10.09 7.31 0.83
C THR A 36 9.30 5.99 0.87
N GLY A 37 8.02 6.03 1.19
CA GLY A 37 7.15 4.86 1.16
C GLY A 37 6.54 4.57 -0.20
N PHE A 38 6.11 3.33 -0.42
CA PHE A 38 5.21 2.99 -1.50
C PHE A 38 4.08 2.10 -1.01
N LEU A 39 3.00 2.13 -1.79
CA LEU A 39 1.85 1.25 -1.69
C LEU A 39 1.77 0.48 -3.01
N ALA A 40 1.60 -0.84 -2.96
CA ALA A 40 1.56 -1.69 -4.15
C ALA A 40 0.32 -2.57 -4.14
N MET A 41 -0.35 -2.69 -5.28
CA MET A 41 -1.44 -3.65 -5.50
C MET A 41 -1.17 -4.53 -6.70
N ARG A 42 -1.63 -5.78 -6.60
CA ARG A 42 -1.75 -6.73 -7.71
C ARG A 42 -3.24 -7.06 -7.86
N PRO A 43 -3.97 -6.45 -8.80
CA PRO A 43 -5.38 -6.72 -8.99
C PRO A 43 -5.61 -8.15 -9.52
N ASP A 44 -6.84 -8.62 -9.35
CA ASP A 44 -7.38 -9.86 -9.91
C ASP A 44 -7.62 -9.78 -11.43
N ARG A 45 -7.63 -8.56 -11.98
CA ARG A 45 -7.94 -8.27 -13.39
C ARG A 45 -6.96 -7.24 -13.95
N VAL A 46 -6.66 -7.35 -15.24
CA VAL A 46 -5.90 -6.31 -15.96
C VAL A 46 -6.70 -5.01 -15.96
N ILE A 47 -6.07 -3.91 -15.52
CA ILE A 47 -6.67 -2.58 -15.53
C ILE A 47 -6.40 -1.96 -16.90
N PRO A 48 -7.45 -1.50 -17.63
CA PRO A 48 -7.27 -0.85 -18.91
C PRO A 48 -6.40 0.41 -18.81
N PRO A 49 -5.50 0.68 -19.77
CA PRO A 49 -4.68 1.89 -19.78
C PRO A 49 -5.48 3.20 -19.66
N ALA A 50 -6.69 3.24 -20.23
CA ALA A 50 -7.58 4.40 -20.10
C ALA A 50 -7.98 4.68 -18.64
N ALA A 51 -8.32 3.64 -17.88
CA ALA A 51 -8.67 3.80 -16.46
C ALA A 51 -7.46 4.20 -15.60
N LEU A 52 -6.26 3.73 -15.96
CA LEU A 52 -5.01 4.16 -15.31
C LEU A 52 -4.70 5.63 -15.61
N ALA A 53 -5.02 6.12 -16.81
CA ALA A 53 -4.84 7.51 -17.19
C ALA A 53 -5.81 8.45 -16.49
N ASP A 54 -7.03 7.99 -16.18
CA ASP A 54 -8.02 8.76 -15.42
C ASP A 54 -7.59 8.98 -13.95
N GLY A 55 -6.69 8.13 -13.45
CA GLY A 55 -6.05 8.27 -12.15
C GLY A 55 -6.64 7.38 -11.06
N ILE A 56 -6.10 7.54 -9.86
CA ILE A 56 -6.39 6.67 -8.72
C ILE A 56 -6.66 7.54 -7.51
N GLY A 57 -7.82 7.34 -6.88
CA GLY A 57 -8.13 7.88 -5.56
C GLY A 57 -7.59 6.97 -4.47
N PHE A 58 -6.85 7.53 -3.53
CA PHE A 58 -6.42 6.85 -2.31
C PHE A 58 -7.14 7.45 -1.10
N GLY A 59 -7.69 6.60 -0.26
CA GLY A 59 -8.28 6.98 1.01
C GLY A 59 -7.99 5.96 2.10
N HIS A 60 -8.25 6.35 3.34
CA HIS A 60 -8.10 5.48 4.50
C HIS A 60 -9.22 5.69 5.49
N ARG A 61 -9.47 4.67 6.31
CA ARG A 61 -10.43 4.70 7.41
C ARG A 61 -9.91 3.85 8.56
N LEU A 62 -9.99 4.37 9.78
CA LEU A 62 -9.82 3.54 10.97
C LEU A 62 -11.10 2.75 11.22
N SER A 63 -10.97 1.44 11.39
CA SER A 63 -12.06 0.55 11.74
C SER A 63 -11.78 -0.05 13.10
N GLU A 64 -12.73 0.08 14.03
CA GLU A 64 -12.69 -0.64 15.28
C GLU A 64 -13.42 -1.96 15.10
N ILE A 65 -12.70 -3.07 15.23
CA ILE A 65 -13.28 -4.41 15.16
C ILE A 65 -12.94 -5.13 16.45
N GLN A 66 -13.95 -5.40 17.28
CA GLN A 66 -13.79 -6.11 18.56
C GLN A 66 -12.73 -5.44 19.46
N ASP A 67 -12.86 -4.13 19.68
CA ASP A 67 -11.95 -3.31 20.50
C ASP A 67 -10.50 -3.20 19.98
N HIS A 68 -10.26 -3.62 18.73
CA HIS A 68 -8.97 -3.50 18.07
C HIS A 68 -9.03 -2.57 16.87
N THR A 69 -8.08 -1.65 16.79
CA THR A 69 -7.96 -0.71 15.68
C THR A 69 -7.30 -1.40 14.48
N LEU A 70 -7.98 -1.35 13.35
CA LEU A 70 -7.46 -1.66 12.02
C LEU A 70 -7.48 -0.42 11.14
N CYS A 71 -6.59 -0.37 10.16
CA CYS A 71 -6.63 0.67 9.15
C CYS A 71 -7.05 0.04 7.82
N GLN A 72 -8.14 0.53 7.25
CA GLN A 72 -8.55 0.21 5.90
C GLN A 72 -7.91 1.21 4.94
N PHE A 73 -7.22 0.71 3.93
CA PHE A 73 -6.86 1.51 2.76
C PHE A 73 -7.82 1.20 1.63
N VAL A 74 -8.25 2.25 0.94
CA VAL A 74 -9.22 2.20 -0.14
C VAL A 74 -8.58 2.82 -1.38
N PHE A 75 -8.64 2.08 -2.48
CA PHE A 75 -8.13 2.49 -3.79
C PHE A 75 -9.29 2.53 -4.77
N ASN A 76 -9.59 3.70 -5.31
CA ASN A 76 -10.61 3.86 -6.34
C ASN A 76 -9.91 4.13 -7.68
N ILE A 77 -9.93 3.15 -8.57
CA ILE A 77 -9.42 3.33 -9.93
C ILE A 77 -10.58 3.84 -10.77
N TYR A 78 -10.51 5.10 -11.19
CA TYR A 78 -11.62 5.77 -11.87
C TYR A 78 -11.99 5.02 -13.15
N GLY A 79 -13.30 4.81 -13.36
CA GLY A 79 -13.83 4.08 -14.50
C GLY A 79 -13.59 2.55 -14.49
N PHE A 80 -12.97 1.99 -13.44
CA PHE A 80 -12.68 0.55 -13.36
C PHE A 80 -13.28 -0.14 -12.14
N GLY A 81 -12.96 0.31 -10.93
CA GLY A 81 -13.43 -0.36 -9.73
C GLY A 81 -12.70 0.06 -8.46
N GLN A 82 -13.22 -0.44 -7.34
CA GLN A 82 -12.75 -0.12 -6.01
C GLN A 82 -12.14 -1.34 -5.33
N TYR A 83 -10.96 -1.13 -4.79
CA TYR A 83 -10.19 -2.11 -4.05
C TYR A 83 -10.01 -1.63 -2.61
N SER A 84 -9.87 -2.55 -1.66
CA SER A 84 -9.46 -2.19 -0.32
C SER A 84 -8.65 -3.28 0.35
N THR A 85 -7.84 -2.89 1.32
CA THR A 85 -7.08 -3.80 2.17
C THR A 85 -7.25 -3.38 3.61
N LEU A 86 -7.12 -4.34 4.53
CA LEU A 86 -6.97 -4.04 5.95
C LEU A 86 -5.52 -4.27 6.31
N VAL A 87 -4.91 -3.28 6.96
CA VAL A 87 -3.58 -3.41 7.55
C VAL A 87 -3.67 -3.33 9.07
N ASN A 88 -2.73 -4.00 9.73
CA ASN A 88 -2.58 -3.89 11.17
C ASN A 88 -1.73 -2.64 11.50
N PRO A 89 -2.30 -1.56 12.07
CA PRO A 89 -1.52 -0.37 12.42
C PRO A 89 -0.52 -0.61 13.58
N ALA A 90 -0.61 -1.74 14.29
CA ALA A 90 0.38 -2.15 15.28
C ALA A 90 1.65 -2.77 14.65
N ASN A 91 1.60 -3.18 13.38
CA ASN A 91 2.76 -3.72 12.67
C ASN A 91 3.82 -2.62 12.45
N LEU A 92 5.09 -2.95 12.77
CA LEU A 92 6.20 -2.00 12.73
C LEU A 92 6.50 -1.48 11.33
N MET A 93 6.39 -2.33 10.30
CA MET A 93 6.56 -1.93 8.91
C MET A 93 5.48 -0.92 8.50
N VAL A 94 4.22 -1.17 8.86
CA VAL A 94 3.12 -0.23 8.61
C VAL A 94 3.38 1.13 9.22
N ARG A 95 3.75 1.17 10.51
CA ARG A 95 4.07 2.42 11.19
C ARG A 95 5.21 3.16 10.50
N HIS A 96 6.32 2.46 10.24
CA HIS A 96 7.50 3.11 9.71
C HIS A 96 7.28 3.65 8.28
N VAL A 97 6.60 2.89 7.43
CA VAL A 97 6.27 3.33 6.07
C VAL A 97 5.36 4.55 6.10
N LEU A 98 4.28 4.53 6.89
CA LEU A 98 3.35 5.65 6.99
C LEU A 98 4.00 6.92 7.56
N GLU A 99 4.86 6.78 8.57
CA GLU A 99 5.63 7.90 9.12
C GLU A 99 6.50 8.56 8.05
N VAL A 100 7.25 7.77 7.29
CA VAL A 100 8.11 8.28 6.23
C VAL A 100 7.30 8.91 5.10
N MET A 101 6.18 8.31 4.68
CA MET A 101 5.29 8.88 3.66
C MET A 101 4.79 10.29 4.07
N LEU A 102 4.37 10.42 5.33
CA LEU A 102 3.86 11.68 5.87
C LEU A 102 4.96 12.73 6.10
N GLU A 103 6.13 12.32 6.58
CA GLU A 103 7.28 13.21 6.77
C GLU A 103 7.79 13.75 5.43
N ARG A 104 7.89 12.87 4.43
CA ARG A 104 8.38 13.22 3.09
C ARG A 104 7.34 13.93 2.24
N LYS A 105 6.05 13.84 2.60
CA LYS A 105 4.92 14.29 1.77
C LYS A 105 5.04 13.74 0.34
N ASP A 106 5.47 12.49 0.23
CA ASP A 106 5.75 11.83 -1.05
C ASP A 106 5.59 10.32 -0.87
N TYR A 107 5.00 9.64 -1.86
CA TYR A 107 4.98 8.19 -1.93
C TYR A 107 4.73 7.74 -3.38
N PHE A 108 4.96 6.47 -3.62
CA PHE A 108 4.66 5.85 -4.91
C PHE A 108 3.51 4.85 -4.77
N PHE A 109 2.64 4.83 -5.78
CA PHE A 109 1.63 3.79 -5.95
C PHE A 109 2.03 2.89 -7.12
N LEU A 110 2.16 1.59 -6.86
CA LEU A 110 2.53 0.59 -7.85
C LEU A 110 1.33 -0.32 -8.13
N ILE A 111 1.02 -0.52 -9.40
CA ILE A 111 0.08 -1.54 -9.85
C ILE A 111 0.88 -2.57 -10.64
N VAL A 112 0.90 -3.80 -10.14
CA VAL A 112 1.50 -4.94 -10.85
C VAL A 112 0.37 -5.72 -11.51
N SER A 113 0.27 -5.63 -12.83
CA SER A 113 -0.73 -6.35 -13.61
C SER A 113 -0.47 -7.85 -13.63
N SER A 114 -1.48 -8.64 -14.02
CA SER A 114 -1.34 -10.10 -14.13
C SER A 114 -0.36 -10.56 -15.22
N ASP A 115 -0.07 -9.71 -16.21
CA ASP A 115 0.96 -9.91 -17.24
C ASP A 115 2.36 -9.44 -16.78
N ASN A 116 2.51 -9.11 -15.49
CA ASN A 116 3.71 -8.55 -14.86
C ASN A 116 4.13 -7.17 -15.37
N SER A 117 3.29 -6.49 -16.17
CA SER A 117 3.50 -5.06 -16.41
C SER A 117 3.32 -4.27 -15.10
N VAL A 118 4.12 -3.21 -14.93
CA VAL A 118 4.06 -2.37 -13.73
C VAL A 118 3.70 -0.95 -14.14
N SER A 119 2.62 -0.43 -13.58
CA SER A 119 2.26 0.99 -13.65
C SER A 119 2.66 1.66 -12.35
N VAL A 120 3.31 2.82 -12.45
CA VAL A 120 3.82 3.55 -11.29
C VAL A 120 3.30 4.97 -11.30
N PHE A 121 2.75 5.41 -10.17
CA PHE A 121 2.27 6.75 -9.95
C PHE A 121 3.04 7.35 -8.79
N ARG A 122 3.59 8.55 -8.96
CA ARG A 122 4.10 9.34 -7.85
C ARG A 122 2.98 10.20 -7.32
N SER A 123 2.76 10.19 -6.02
CA SER A 123 1.79 11.08 -5.40
C SER A 123 2.28 12.52 -5.52
N ASN A 124 1.50 13.41 -6.15
CA ASN A 124 1.69 14.85 -6.02
C ASN A 124 0.93 15.31 -4.78
N LEU A 125 1.51 15.14 -3.59
CA LEU A 125 0.80 15.46 -2.35
C LEU A 125 0.82 16.96 -2.10
N GLY A 126 -0.33 17.60 -2.27
CA GLY A 126 -0.61 18.85 -1.57
C GLY A 126 -0.80 18.59 -0.07
N GLU A 127 -0.73 19.63 0.77
CA GLU A 127 -0.96 19.47 2.21
C GLU A 127 -2.35 18.93 2.57
N ILE A 128 -3.33 19.09 1.68
CA ILE A 128 -4.73 18.71 1.87
C ILE A 128 -4.90 17.18 1.77
N ASP A 129 -4.17 16.51 0.88
CA ASP A 129 -4.42 15.10 0.53
C ASP A 129 -4.01 14.10 1.64
N LEU A 130 -3.09 14.51 2.54
CA LEU A 130 -2.64 13.69 3.67
C LEU A 130 -3.24 14.10 5.02
N ALA A 131 -4.06 15.15 5.07
CA ALA A 131 -4.52 15.73 6.34
C ALA A 131 -5.18 14.67 7.24
N GLY A 132 -6.13 13.90 6.70
CA GLY A 132 -6.80 12.84 7.45
C GLY A 132 -5.88 11.69 7.86
N LEU A 133 -4.83 11.38 7.09
CA LEU A 133 -3.88 10.31 7.44
C LEU A 133 -2.96 10.76 8.56
N ARG A 134 -2.52 12.02 8.50
CA ARG A 134 -1.76 12.69 9.55
C ARG A 134 -2.55 12.77 10.86
N GLU A 135 -3.84 13.12 10.80
CA GLU A 135 -4.73 13.17 11.96
C GLU A 135 -4.94 11.80 12.62
N ASN A 136 -5.00 10.74 11.82
CA ASN A 136 -5.16 9.37 12.31
C ASN A 136 -3.86 8.71 12.77
N LEU A 137 -2.69 9.28 12.41
CA LEU A 137 -1.38 8.68 12.73
C LEU A 137 -1.18 8.42 14.24
N PRO A 138 -1.50 9.34 15.17
CA PRO A 138 -1.36 9.09 16.60
C PRO A 138 -2.15 7.86 17.07
N VAL A 139 -3.36 7.66 16.57
CA VAL A 139 -4.20 6.50 16.91
C VAL A 139 -3.63 5.21 16.31
N MET A 140 -3.15 5.25 15.06
CA MET A 140 -2.48 4.09 14.46
C MET A 140 -1.22 3.70 15.24
N LYS A 141 -0.44 4.69 15.73
CA LYS A 141 0.77 4.45 16.52
C LYS A 141 0.47 3.91 17.92
N SER A 142 -0.68 4.23 18.51
CA SER A 142 -1.08 3.69 19.82
C SER A 142 -1.78 2.34 19.75
N ALA A 143 -2.16 1.88 18.55
CA ALA A 143 -2.84 0.59 18.37
C ALA A 143 -2.02 -0.58 18.92
N THR A 144 -2.69 -1.52 19.59
CA THR A 144 -2.08 -2.72 20.21
C THR A 144 -2.62 -4.02 19.60
N THR A 145 -3.19 -3.93 18.40
CA THR A 145 -3.82 -5.05 17.69
C THR A 145 -2.83 -6.20 17.46
N SER A 146 -3.09 -7.34 18.09
CA SER A 146 -2.30 -8.56 17.89
C SER A 146 -2.59 -9.19 16.52
N GLU A 147 -1.70 -10.08 16.06
CA GLU A 147 -1.90 -10.79 14.79
C GLU A 147 -3.20 -11.61 14.77
N LEU A 148 -3.52 -12.28 15.88
CA LEU A 148 -4.78 -13.01 16.01
C LEU A 148 -6.01 -12.09 15.95
N ALA A 149 -5.92 -10.89 16.50
CA ALA A 149 -6.97 -9.88 16.40
C ALA A 149 -7.11 -9.35 14.97
N TYR A 150 -5.99 -9.09 14.29
CA TYR A 150 -5.96 -8.71 12.89
C TYR A 150 -6.66 -9.75 12.00
N GLU A 151 -6.27 -11.02 12.09
CA GLU A 151 -6.85 -12.11 11.29
C GLU A 151 -8.36 -12.30 11.57
N ARG A 152 -8.80 -12.11 12.81
CA ARG A 152 -10.24 -12.09 13.15
C ARG A 152 -10.95 -10.90 12.51
N GLY A 153 -10.35 -9.73 12.54
CA GLY A 153 -10.89 -8.52 11.94
C GLY A 153 -11.01 -8.61 10.42
N VAL A 154 -10.00 -9.15 9.74
CA VAL A 154 -10.05 -9.44 8.29
C VAL A 154 -11.21 -10.37 7.96
N ARG A 155 -11.36 -11.49 8.69
CA ARG A 155 -12.50 -12.40 8.49
C ARG A 155 -13.84 -11.74 8.75
N ALA A 156 -13.92 -10.79 9.69
CA ALA A 156 -15.15 -10.04 9.95
C ALA A 156 -15.50 -9.08 8.81
N PHE A 157 -14.50 -8.33 8.35
CA PHE A 157 -14.63 -7.41 7.23
C PHE A 157 -15.05 -8.11 5.94
N LEU A 158 -14.45 -9.26 5.61
CA LEU A 158 -14.75 -10.02 4.39
C LEU A 158 -16.21 -10.49 4.30
N ARG A 159 -16.94 -10.57 5.41
CA ARG A 159 -18.38 -10.92 5.39
C ARG A 159 -19.26 -9.77 4.90
N SER A 160 -18.82 -8.53 5.08
CA SER A 160 -19.56 -7.33 4.67
C SER A 160 -18.61 -6.14 4.54
N PRO A 161 -17.80 -6.06 3.47
CA PRO A 161 -16.89 -4.95 3.25
C PRO A 161 -17.65 -3.63 3.14
N GLU A 162 -17.28 -2.63 3.94
CA GLU A 162 -17.87 -1.28 3.90
C GLU A 162 -16.76 -0.22 3.80
N PRO A 163 -16.65 0.52 2.68
CA PRO A 163 -17.47 0.41 1.47
C PRO A 163 -17.26 -0.93 0.72
N PRO A 164 -18.26 -1.37 -0.08
CA PRO A 164 -18.11 -2.54 -0.96
C PRO A 164 -16.90 -2.38 -1.89
N SER A 165 -16.02 -3.37 -1.87
CA SER A 165 -14.77 -3.34 -2.64
C SER A 165 -14.17 -4.72 -2.80
N VAL A 166 -13.30 -4.89 -3.81
CA VAL A 166 -12.49 -6.11 -3.95
C VAL A 166 -11.39 -6.08 -2.88
N HIS A 167 -11.37 -7.08 -2.00
CA HIS A 167 -10.37 -7.15 -0.96
C HIS A 167 -9.00 -7.57 -1.52
N LEU A 168 -7.98 -6.77 -1.28
CA LEU A 168 -6.58 -7.07 -1.54
C LEU A 168 -5.98 -7.70 -0.27
N ASN A 169 -5.60 -8.97 -0.35
CA ASN A 169 -4.93 -9.64 0.75
C ASN A 169 -3.58 -8.96 1.06
N TRP A 170 -3.33 -8.57 2.30
CA TRP A 170 -2.08 -7.92 2.67
C TRP A 170 -0.97 -8.97 2.83
N VAL A 171 0.08 -8.84 2.02
CA VAL A 171 1.21 -9.77 1.96
C VAL A 171 2.53 -9.07 2.29
N CYS A 172 3.62 -9.84 2.40
CA CYS A 172 4.96 -9.33 2.74
C CYS A 172 5.02 -8.57 4.08
N ARG A 173 4.24 -9.01 5.08
CA ARG A 173 3.91 -8.25 6.30
C ARG A 173 5.06 -8.10 7.32
N ASP A 174 5.88 -9.13 7.48
CA ASP A 174 6.70 -9.31 8.68
C ASP A 174 8.17 -9.69 8.39
N ASN A 175 8.66 -9.48 7.16
CA ASN A 175 10.08 -9.69 6.88
C ASN A 175 10.86 -8.37 7.05
N PRO A 176 11.69 -8.23 8.11
CA PRO A 176 12.46 -7.01 8.34
C PRO A 176 13.49 -6.72 7.25
N GLU A 177 13.95 -7.74 6.51
CA GLU A 177 14.91 -7.58 5.41
C GLU A 177 14.33 -6.74 4.26
N TYR A 178 13.00 -6.78 4.08
CA TYR A 178 12.33 -5.99 3.05
C TYR A 178 12.39 -4.47 3.27
N VAL A 179 12.70 -4.03 4.49
CA VAL A 179 12.81 -2.61 4.83
C VAL A 179 14.13 -2.02 4.32
N ASN A 180 15.17 -2.85 4.12
CA ASN A 180 16.46 -2.40 3.64
C ASN A 180 16.54 -2.49 2.11
N VAL A 181 16.39 -1.35 1.45
CA VAL A 181 16.50 -1.23 -0.02
C VAL A 181 17.94 -1.39 -0.54
N ASN A 182 18.95 -1.25 0.34
CA ASN A 182 20.36 -1.25 -0.07
C ASN A 182 21.01 -2.65 -0.06
N GLU A 183 20.47 -3.59 0.70
CA GLU A 183 21.03 -4.95 0.81
C GLU A 183 20.73 -5.81 -0.43
N ASP A 184 19.55 -5.65 -1.02
CA ASP A 184 19.11 -6.42 -2.20
C ASP A 184 18.36 -5.51 -3.18
N PRO A 185 19.06 -4.61 -3.89
CA PRO A 185 18.41 -3.60 -4.71
C PRO A 185 17.86 -4.16 -6.04
N LEU A 186 16.63 -3.77 -6.35
CA LEU A 186 16.01 -3.82 -7.66
C LEU A 186 15.81 -2.40 -8.16
N VAL A 187 16.38 -2.09 -9.33
CA VAL A 187 16.23 -0.79 -9.98
C VAL A 187 15.13 -0.87 -11.04
N LEU A 188 14.08 -0.07 -10.88
CA LEU A 188 13.05 0.15 -11.90
C LEU A 188 13.33 1.47 -12.62
N THR A 189 13.43 1.42 -13.94
CA THR A 189 13.58 2.59 -14.80
C THR A 189 12.36 2.70 -15.71
N SER A 190 12.04 3.91 -16.16
CA SER A 190 11.10 4.06 -17.28
C SER A 190 11.66 3.36 -18.52
N ALA A 191 10.78 2.68 -19.26
CA ALA A 191 11.09 2.13 -20.59
C ALA A 191 11.11 3.25 -21.64
#